data_AF-A0A9P6EMU1-F1
#
_entry.id   AF-A0A9P6EMU1-F1
#
_cell.length_a   1.000
_cell.length_b   1.000
_cell.length_c   1.000
_cell.angle_alpha   90.00
_cell.angle_beta   90.00
_cell.angle_gamma   90.00
#
_symmetry.space_group_name_H-M   'P 1'
#
loop_
_entity.id
_entity.type
_entity.pdbx_description
1 polymer ?
#
loop_
_entity_poly.entity_id
_entity_poly.type
_entity_poly.pdbx_seq_one_letter_code
_entity_poly.pdbx_strand_id
1 'polypeptide(L)'
;MSSINDINVSLEPHLLDSLEEIYPVLPQDLKESFSPYITSDTPKPHIPYTHLQALSRWARSPEFSAKSPGINPNTYTLVSLLAGTMTSPERKLGTYVPPPDPEEVERRQRNEKKAITTLVNAVLSIGCAGAAAWAGSGKTGWSNEWRALFSMFAAILVATAEAGLYLIYLWRRDEMKNPTQKLNSEHKKDDSILSDVTKSSTAEAQTTVIKHEDQQGSNHLRQRK
;
A
#
# COMPACT_ATOMS: atom_id res chain seq x y z
N MET A 1 11.22 -13.71 -7.24
CA MET A 1 10.79 -14.76 -6.29
C MET A 1 12.01 -15.11 -5.46
N SER A 2 12.05 -14.75 -4.18
CA SER A 2 13.15 -15.11 -3.29
C SER A 2 13.07 -16.60 -2.99
N SER A 3 14.11 -17.35 -3.33
CA SER A 3 14.20 -18.77 -3.02
C SER A 3 14.24 -18.95 -1.51
N ILE A 4 13.54 -19.95 -0.97
CA ILE A 4 13.52 -20.28 0.47
C ILE A 4 14.94 -20.53 1.02
N ASN A 5 15.90 -20.80 0.13
CA ASN A 5 17.30 -21.06 0.43
C ASN A 5 18.07 -19.83 0.96
N ASP A 6 17.58 -18.61 0.73
CA ASP A 6 18.26 -17.36 1.12
C ASP A 6 17.71 -16.77 2.44
N ILE A 7 16.93 -17.54 3.19
CA ILE A 7 16.34 -17.06 4.45
C ILE A 7 17.39 -17.18 5.56
N ASN A 8 17.89 -16.03 6.01
CA ASN A 8 18.72 -15.91 7.21
C ASN A 8 17.84 -15.88 8.47
N VAL A 9 18.28 -16.62 9.48
CA VAL A 9 17.62 -16.77 10.78
C VAL A 9 18.55 -16.26 11.88
N SER A 10 18.01 -15.52 12.86
CA SER A 10 18.77 -15.11 14.03
C SER A 10 19.19 -16.30 14.90
N LEU A 11 20.47 -16.35 15.26
CA LEU A 11 21.06 -17.32 16.15
C LEU A 11 20.93 -16.82 17.59
N GLU A 12 19.91 -17.30 18.29
CA GLU A 12 19.69 -16.99 19.70
C GLU A 12 20.70 -17.73 20.59
N PRO A 13 21.08 -17.19 21.77
CA PRO A 13 22.10 -17.78 22.64
C PRO A 13 21.79 -19.23 23.07
N HIS A 14 20.54 -19.52 23.42
CA HIS A 14 20.12 -20.87 23.82
C HIS A 14 20.27 -21.90 22.69
N LEU A 15 20.22 -21.44 21.43
CA LEU A 15 20.39 -22.28 20.26
C LEU A 15 21.88 -22.57 20.04
N LEU A 16 22.76 -21.61 20.33
CA LEU A 16 24.21 -21.85 20.35
C LEU A 16 24.58 -22.91 21.39
N ASP A 17 24.06 -22.80 22.61
CA ASP A 17 24.32 -23.77 23.69
C ASP A 17 23.92 -25.20 23.28
N SER A 18 22.77 -25.33 22.63
CA SER A 18 22.27 -26.61 22.11
C SER A 18 23.11 -27.12 20.92
N LEU A 19 23.60 -26.21 20.07
CA LEU A 19 24.45 -26.54 18.93
C LEU A 19 25.86 -26.96 19.36
N GLU A 20 26.37 -26.40 20.47
CA GLU A 20 27.66 -26.76 21.04
C GLU A 20 27.65 -28.20 21.59
N GLU A 21 26.56 -28.61 22.25
CA GLU A 21 26.38 -29.98 22.76
C GLU A 21 26.37 -31.03 21.64
N ILE A 22 25.75 -30.72 20.50
CA ILE A 22 25.60 -31.67 19.38
C ILE A 22 26.78 -31.61 18.39
N TYR A 23 27.57 -30.53 18.40
CA TYR A 23 28.71 -30.33 17.51
C TYR A 23 29.69 -31.52 17.43
N PRO A 24 30.13 -32.16 18.54
CA PRO A 24 31.08 -33.28 18.46
C PRO A 24 30.50 -34.51 17.73
N VAL A 25 29.17 -34.66 17.70
CA VAL A 25 28.50 -35.84 17.12
C VAL A 25 28.07 -35.64 15.66
N LEU A 26 28.12 -34.41 15.15
CA LEU A 26 27.73 -34.12 13.77
C LEU A 26 28.58 -34.87 12.72
N PRO A 27 27.97 -35.23 11.56
CA PRO A 27 28.70 -35.66 10.38
C PRO A 27 29.67 -34.58 9.90
N GLN A 28 30.76 -35.00 9.26
CA GLN A 28 31.84 -34.11 8.83
C GLN A 28 31.34 -33.00 7.89
N ASP A 29 30.50 -33.34 6.92
CA ASP A 29 29.91 -32.39 5.96
C ASP A 29 29.14 -31.26 6.67
N LEU A 30 28.40 -31.59 7.73
CA LEU A 30 27.65 -30.60 8.50
C LEU A 30 28.59 -29.81 9.43
N LYS A 31 29.57 -30.45 10.07
CA LYS A 31 30.56 -29.76 10.92
C LYS A 31 31.25 -28.64 10.17
N GLU A 32 31.69 -28.89 8.94
CA GLU A 32 32.34 -27.88 8.09
C GLU A 32 31.41 -26.69 7.85
N SER A 33 30.13 -26.95 7.57
CA SER A 33 29.12 -25.91 7.34
C SER A 33 28.76 -25.08 8.59
N PHE A 34 28.85 -25.67 9.79
CA PHE A 34 28.53 -25.02 11.07
C PHE A 34 29.75 -24.37 11.74
N SER A 35 30.98 -24.74 11.34
CA SER A 35 32.24 -24.19 11.87
C SER A 35 32.32 -22.65 11.91
N PRO A 36 31.85 -21.88 10.89
CA PRO A 36 31.97 -20.42 10.93
C PRO A 36 30.92 -19.74 11.83
N TYR A 37 29.99 -20.49 12.43
CA TYR A 37 28.96 -19.96 13.32
C TYR A 37 29.23 -20.31 14.79
N ILE A 38 29.91 -21.43 15.06
CA ILE A 38 30.17 -21.94 16.42
C ILE A 38 31.60 -21.63 16.87
N THR A 39 32.61 -21.85 16.02
CA THR A 39 34.03 -21.81 16.42
C THR A 39 34.69 -20.45 16.15
N SER A 40 34.02 -19.53 15.46
CA SER A 40 34.57 -18.20 15.17
C SER A 40 34.62 -17.31 16.43
N ASP A 41 35.75 -16.67 16.69
CA ASP A 41 35.92 -15.64 17.75
C ASP A 41 34.88 -14.50 17.66
N THR A 42 34.24 -14.32 16.51
CA THR A 42 33.09 -13.44 16.31
C THR A 42 31.88 -14.24 15.80
N PRO A 43 31.01 -14.77 16.68
CA PRO A 43 29.86 -15.55 16.26
C PRO A 43 28.95 -14.69 15.38
N LYS A 44 28.67 -15.16 14.16
CA LYS A 44 27.72 -14.48 13.28
C LYS A 44 26.32 -14.60 13.89
N PRO A 45 25.59 -13.49 14.05
CA PRO A 45 24.27 -13.52 14.67
C PRO A 45 23.20 -14.18 13.79
N HIS A 46 23.55 -14.60 12.57
CA HIS A 46 22.61 -15.12 11.59
C HIS A 46 23.14 -16.40 10.94
N ILE A 47 22.27 -17.40 10.80
CA ILE A 47 22.55 -18.66 10.10
C ILE A 47 21.52 -18.88 8.98
N PRO A 48 21.95 -19.40 7.80
CA PRO A 48 21.01 -19.75 6.75
C PRO A 48 20.08 -20.89 7.18
N TYR A 49 18.78 -20.74 6.90
CA TYR A 49 17.76 -21.73 7.25
C TYR A 49 18.05 -23.12 6.67
N THR A 50 18.70 -23.20 5.52
CA THR A 50 19.10 -24.45 4.87
C THR A 50 19.97 -25.34 5.77
N HIS A 51 20.84 -24.74 6.59
CA HIS A 51 21.74 -25.46 7.49
C HIS A 51 20.97 -26.03 8.68
N LEU A 52 20.07 -25.22 9.26
CA LEU A 52 19.16 -25.67 10.32
C LEU A 52 18.20 -26.76 9.82
N GLN A 53 17.74 -26.66 8.57
CA GLN A 53 16.92 -27.68 7.95
C GLN A 53 17.70 -28.99 7.76
N ALA A 54 18.96 -28.93 7.30
CA ALA A 54 19.82 -30.10 7.18
C ALA A 54 20.06 -30.77 8.53
N LEU A 55 20.31 -29.96 9.58
CA LEU A 55 20.42 -30.45 10.96
C LEU A 55 19.13 -31.14 11.43
N SER A 56 17.97 -30.53 11.21
CA SER A 56 16.68 -31.12 11.59
C SER A 56 16.38 -32.45 10.88
N ARG A 57 16.82 -32.59 9.62
CA ARG A 57 16.70 -33.84 8.85
C ARG A 57 17.64 -34.90 9.42
N TRP A 58 18.87 -34.52 9.74
CA TRP A 58 19.84 -35.43 10.34
C TRP A 58 19.41 -35.90 11.74
N ALA A 59 18.85 -35.01 12.57
CA ALA A 59 18.33 -35.37 13.89
C ALA A 59 17.19 -36.41 13.85
N ARG A 60 16.47 -36.53 12.71
CA ARG A 60 15.44 -37.56 12.49
C ARG A 60 16.00 -38.87 11.93
N SER A 61 17.27 -38.89 11.51
CA SER A 61 17.92 -40.08 10.97
C SER A 61 18.22 -41.08 12.09
N PRO A 62 18.13 -42.39 11.84
CA PRO A 62 18.52 -43.42 12.81
C PRO A 62 20.01 -43.33 13.21
N GLU A 63 20.85 -42.72 12.37
CA GLU A 63 22.28 -42.50 12.67
C GLU A 63 22.50 -41.60 13.89
N PHE A 64 21.59 -40.63 14.11
CA PHE A 64 21.68 -39.72 15.23
C PHE A 64 21.49 -40.45 16.56
N SER A 65 20.44 -41.26 16.64
CA SER A 65 20.11 -42.08 17.81
C SER A 65 21.21 -43.10 18.13
N ALA A 66 21.90 -43.62 17.11
CA ALA A 66 22.99 -44.57 17.29
C ALA A 66 24.28 -43.93 17.84
N LYS A 67 24.58 -42.69 17.44
CA LYS A 67 25.81 -41.99 17.84
C LYS A 67 25.68 -41.18 19.14
N SER A 68 24.46 -40.85 19.55
CA SER A 68 24.20 -39.92 20.67
C SER A 68 23.31 -40.54 21.76
N PRO A 69 23.72 -41.62 22.42
CA PRO A 69 22.92 -42.22 23.49
C PRO A 69 22.82 -41.24 24.67
N GLY A 70 21.63 -40.65 24.88
CA GLY A 70 21.35 -39.71 25.97
C GLY A 70 20.86 -38.33 25.53
N ILE A 71 21.05 -37.97 24.27
CA ILE A 71 20.56 -36.70 23.74
C ILE A 71 19.12 -36.89 23.23
N ASN A 72 18.19 -36.03 23.68
CA ASN A 72 16.79 -36.11 23.26
C ASN A 72 16.65 -35.62 21.80
N PRO A 73 16.27 -36.47 20.84
CA PRO A 73 16.15 -36.07 19.43
C PRO A 73 15.06 -35.01 19.22
N ASN A 74 14.02 -34.99 20.05
CA ASN A 74 12.88 -34.07 19.88
C ASN A 74 13.26 -32.60 20.07
N THR A 75 14.32 -32.32 20.84
CA THR A 75 14.82 -30.94 21.01
C THR A 75 15.34 -30.37 19.69
N TYR A 76 15.88 -31.24 18.82
CA TYR A 76 16.53 -30.85 17.57
C TYR A 76 15.61 -30.91 16.35
N THR A 77 14.53 -31.70 16.41
CA THR A 77 13.55 -31.80 15.31
C THR A 77 12.72 -30.52 15.11
N LEU A 78 12.63 -29.67 16.14
CA LEU A 78 11.89 -28.41 16.14
C LEU A 78 12.76 -27.17 15.95
N VAL A 79 14.08 -27.29 15.86
CA VAL A 79 15.00 -26.14 15.70
C VAL A 79 14.68 -25.34 14.44
N SER A 80 14.30 -26.00 13.34
CA SER A 80 13.84 -25.32 12.12
C SER A 80 12.49 -24.60 12.29
N LEU A 81 11.67 -25.05 13.23
CA LEU A 81 10.35 -24.46 13.50
C LEU A 81 10.48 -23.24 14.43
N LEU A 82 11.39 -23.31 15.41
CA LEU A 82 11.78 -22.18 16.26
C LEU A 82 12.46 -21.08 15.46
N ALA A 83 13.28 -21.45 14.47
CA ALA A 83 13.88 -20.54 13.51
C ALA A 83 12.85 -19.74 12.68
N GLY A 84 11.63 -20.25 12.53
CA GLY A 84 10.57 -19.62 11.74
C GLY A 84 9.78 -18.51 12.45
N THR A 85 9.91 -18.37 13.78
CA THR A 85 9.09 -17.41 14.56
C THR A 85 9.72 -16.03 14.65
N MET A 86 11.03 -15.90 14.46
CA MET A 86 11.72 -14.61 14.33
C MET A 86 12.19 -14.42 12.88
N THR A 87 11.34 -13.80 12.07
CA THR A 87 11.62 -13.55 10.65
C THR A 87 12.85 -12.65 10.48
N SER A 88 13.72 -13.03 9.55
CA SER A 88 14.83 -12.26 8.94
C SER A 88 14.95 -10.79 9.40
N PRO A 89 15.81 -10.48 10.37
CA PRO A 89 16.03 -9.10 10.85
C PRO A 89 16.56 -8.17 9.74
N GLU A 90 17.19 -8.74 8.71
CA GLU A 90 17.69 -8.01 7.54
C GLU A 90 16.59 -7.66 6.52
N ARG A 91 15.42 -8.29 6.63
CA ARG A 91 14.32 -8.01 5.71
C ARG A 91 13.69 -6.67 6.10
N LYS A 92 14.18 -5.60 5.47
CA LYS A 92 13.51 -4.30 5.46
C LYS A 92 12.06 -4.52 5.02
N LEU A 93 11.14 -4.50 5.98
CA LEU A 93 9.72 -4.36 5.71
C LEU A 93 9.62 -3.11 4.83
N GLY A 94 9.10 -3.25 3.61
CA GLY A 94 9.07 -2.16 2.65
C GLY A 94 8.44 -0.90 3.25
N THR A 95 8.77 0.26 2.72
CA THR A 95 8.21 1.53 3.19
C THR A 95 6.69 1.43 3.27
N TYR A 96 6.14 1.56 4.48
CA TYR A 96 4.70 1.58 4.67
C TYR A 96 4.13 2.77 3.91
N VAL A 97 3.29 2.48 2.91
CA VAL A 97 2.51 3.50 2.21
C VAL A 97 1.15 3.55 2.88
N PRO A 98 0.79 4.64 3.59
CA PRO A 98 -0.50 4.75 4.22
C PRO A 98 -1.61 4.68 3.17
N PRO A 99 -2.78 4.12 3.51
CA PRO A 99 -3.96 4.21 2.66
C PRO A 99 -4.24 5.67 2.29
N PRO A 100 -4.60 5.97 1.03
CA PRO A 100 -4.95 7.32 0.63
C PRO A 100 -6.16 7.81 1.43
N ASP A 101 -6.14 9.10 1.79
CA ASP A 101 -7.24 9.76 2.50
C ASP A 101 -8.56 9.57 1.73
N PRO A 102 -9.67 9.14 2.37
CA PRO A 102 -10.97 9.00 1.72
C PRO A 102 -11.39 10.23 0.91
N GLU A 103 -11.05 11.45 1.35
CA GLU A 103 -11.40 12.65 0.60
C GLU A 103 -10.67 12.77 -0.75
N GLU A 104 -9.42 12.32 -0.83
CA GLU A 104 -8.67 12.31 -2.08
C GLU A 104 -9.21 11.27 -3.05
N VAL A 105 -9.60 10.10 -2.53
CA VAL A 105 -10.19 9.02 -3.31
C VAL A 105 -11.51 9.49 -3.92
N GLU A 106 -12.37 10.15 -3.15
CA GLU A 106 -13.61 10.71 -3.67
C GLU A 106 -13.39 11.79 -4.74
N ARG A 107 -12.41 12.68 -4.52
CA ARG A 107 -12.06 13.71 -5.52
C ARG A 107 -11.59 13.08 -6.82
N ARG A 108 -10.77 12.03 -6.76
CA ARG A 108 -10.32 11.29 -7.96
C ARG A 108 -11.50 10.65 -8.69
N GLN A 109 -12.38 9.95 -7.99
CA GLN A 109 -13.56 9.33 -8.60
C GLN A 109 -14.49 10.35 -9.27
N ARG A 110 -14.73 11.52 -8.66
CA ARG A 110 -15.54 12.58 -9.26
C ARG A 110 -14.88 13.13 -10.54
N ASN A 111 -13.57 13.28 -10.54
CA ASN A 111 -12.82 13.75 -11.71
C ASN A 111 -12.80 12.71 -12.84
N GLU A 112 -12.66 11.43 -12.51
CA GLU A 112 -12.74 10.31 -13.46
C GLU A 112 -14.11 10.27 -14.13
N LYS A 113 -15.20 10.36 -13.36
CA LYS A 113 -16.57 10.39 -13.91
C LYS A 113 -16.75 11.56 -14.89
N LYS A 114 -16.28 12.75 -14.53
CA LYS A 114 -16.34 13.93 -15.41
C LYS A 114 -15.54 13.74 -16.69
N ALA A 115 -14.34 13.15 -16.60
CA ALA A 115 -13.52 12.87 -17.77
C ALA A 115 -14.20 11.87 -18.71
N ILE A 116 -14.77 10.79 -18.17
CA ILE A 116 -15.52 9.79 -18.93
C ILE A 116 -16.73 10.44 -19.61
N THR A 117 -17.54 11.21 -18.89
CA THR A 117 -18.72 11.86 -19.50
C THR A 117 -18.34 12.85 -20.60
N THR A 118 -17.20 13.55 -20.44
CA THR A 118 -16.71 14.48 -21.47
C THR A 118 -16.29 13.72 -22.74
N LEU A 119 -15.59 12.59 -22.57
CA LEU A 119 -15.19 11.73 -23.69
C LEU A 119 -16.42 11.20 -24.44
N VAL A 120 -17.43 10.70 -23.71
CA VAL A 120 -18.66 10.17 -24.31
C VAL A 120 -19.40 11.26 -25.08
N ASN A 121 -19.53 12.47 -24.51
CA ASN A 121 -20.17 13.59 -25.19
C ASN A 121 -19.42 13.99 -26.48
N ALA A 122 -18.10 14.02 -26.46
CA ALA A 122 -17.30 14.35 -27.64
C ALA A 122 -17.44 13.28 -28.75
N VAL A 123 -17.41 11.99 -28.39
CA VAL A 123 -17.63 10.91 -29.38
C VAL A 123 -19.05 10.99 -29.97
N LEU A 124 -20.04 11.26 -29.12
CA LEU A 124 -21.43 11.39 -29.55
C LEU A 124 -21.63 12.61 -30.45
N SER A 125 -21.01 13.76 -30.14
CA SER A 125 -21.13 14.98 -30.95
C SER A 125 -20.53 14.79 -32.35
N ILE A 126 -19.34 14.17 -32.44
CA ILE A 126 -18.69 13.83 -33.72
C ILE A 126 -19.57 12.87 -34.53
N GLY A 127 -20.07 11.80 -33.90
CA GLY A 127 -20.92 10.81 -34.55
C GLY A 127 -22.24 11.39 -35.04
N CYS A 128 -22.94 12.17 -34.21
CA CYS A 128 -24.19 12.83 -34.56
C CYS A 128 -24.01 13.85 -35.68
N ALA A 129 -22.92 14.62 -35.68
CA ALA A 129 -22.62 15.57 -36.75
C ALA A 129 -22.36 14.87 -38.10
N GLY A 130 -21.57 13.79 -38.08
CA GLY A 130 -21.31 12.97 -39.28
C GLY A 130 -22.59 12.33 -39.83
N ALA A 131 -23.42 11.73 -38.96
CA ALA A 131 -24.69 11.11 -39.33
C ALA A 131 -25.69 12.15 -39.87
N ALA A 132 -25.79 13.33 -39.24
CA ALA A 132 -26.64 14.41 -39.70
C ALA A 132 -26.21 14.96 -41.07
N ALA A 133 -24.90 15.15 -41.27
CA ALA A 133 -24.34 15.56 -42.57
C ALA A 133 -24.61 14.52 -43.67
N TRP A 134 -24.46 13.23 -43.34
CA TRP A 134 -24.78 12.14 -44.26
C TRP A 134 -26.27 12.10 -44.62
N ALA A 135 -27.17 12.25 -43.64
CA ALA A 135 -28.61 12.27 -43.87
C ALA A 135 -29.05 13.50 -44.69
N GLY A 136 -28.51 14.68 -44.38
CA GLY A 136 -28.80 15.93 -45.10
C GLY A 136 -28.36 15.89 -46.57
N SER A 137 -27.21 15.27 -46.84
CA SER A 137 -26.68 15.12 -48.21
C SER A 137 -27.49 14.16 -49.09
N GLY A 138 -28.46 13.43 -48.54
CA GLY A 138 -29.36 12.58 -49.33
C GLY A 138 -30.32 13.36 -50.23
N LYS A 139 -30.58 14.64 -49.92
CA LYS A 139 -31.52 15.49 -50.67
C LYS A 139 -30.87 16.27 -51.82
N THR A 140 -29.54 16.32 -51.90
CA THR A 140 -28.80 17.12 -52.88
C THR A 140 -28.45 16.37 -54.16
N GLY A 141 -28.77 15.06 -54.26
CA GLY A 141 -28.46 14.25 -55.45
C GLY A 141 -26.96 13.97 -55.67
N TRP A 142 -26.14 14.17 -54.64
CA TRP A 142 -24.69 13.90 -54.71
C TRP A 142 -24.40 12.40 -54.78
N SER A 143 -23.33 12.04 -55.51
CA SER A 143 -22.82 10.68 -55.53
C SER A 143 -22.32 10.26 -54.14
N ASN A 144 -22.33 8.97 -53.83
CA ASN A 144 -22.04 8.46 -52.49
C ASN A 144 -20.62 8.82 -52.02
N GLU A 145 -19.66 9.00 -52.95
CA GLU A 145 -18.30 9.40 -52.66
C GLU A 145 -18.26 10.81 -52.05
N TRP A 146 -18.98 11.76 -52.63
CA TRP A 146 -19.04 13.14 -52.14
C TRP A 146 -19.78 13.26 -50.81
N ARG A 147 -20.80 12.42 -50.59
CA ARG A 147 -21.51 12.35 -49.31
C ARG A 147 -20.61 11.85 -48.18
N ALA A 148 -19.79 10.83 -48.46
CA ALA A 148 -18.81 10.31 -47.51
C ALA A 148 -17.76 11.38 -47.16
N LEU A 149 -17.17 12.02 -48.16
CA LEU A 149 -16.16 13.06 -47.97
C LEU A 149 -16.71 14.24 -47.16
N PHE A 150 -17.93 14.69 -47.45
CA PHE A 150 -18.56 15.78 -46.70
C PHE A 150 -18.85 15.40 -45.23
N SER A 151 -19.34 14.19 -44.98
CA SER A 151 -19.60 13.71 -43.61
C SER A 151 -18.30 13.55 -42.79
N MET A 152 -17.22 13.07 -43.41
CA MET A 152 -15.91 12.95 -42.77
C MET A 152 -15.32 14.33 -42.48
N PHE A 153 -15.46 15.28 -43.40
CA PHE A 153 -15.01 16.66 -43.18
C PHE A 153 -15.77 17.33 -42.03
N ALA A 154 -17.09 17.19 -41.98
CA ALA A 154 -17.90 17.69 -40.87
C ALA A 154 -17.49 17.06 -39.52
N ALA A 155 -17.24 15.75 -39.49
CA ALA A 155 -16.75 15.06 -38.29
C ALA A 155 -15.37 15.58 -37.84
N ILE A 156 -14.45 15.86 -38.78
CA ILE A 156 -13.12 16.42 -38.48
C ILE A 156 -13.25 17.85 -37.91
N LEU A 157 -14.11 18.69 -38.46
CA LEU A 157 -14.35 20.05 -37.93
C LEU A 157 -14.88 20.01 -36.49
N VAL A 158 -15.81 19.09 -36.20
CA VAL A 158 -16.32 18.92 -34.83
C VAL A 158 -15.24 18.37 -33.90
N ALA A 159 -14.48 17.37 -34.35
CA ALA A 159 -13.38 16.80 -33.57
C ALA A 159 -12.30 17.84 -33.24
N THR A 160 -11.96 18.73 -34.19
CA THR A 160 -11.00 19.81 -33.97
C THR A 160 -11.53 20.88 -33.02
N ALA A 161 -12.82 21.23 -33.09
CA ALA A 161 -13.45 22.14 -32.13
C ALA A 161 -13.44 21.57 -30.70
N GLU A 162 -13.81 20.30 -30.53
CA GLU A 162 -13.78 19.60 -29.24
C GLU A 162 -12.34 19.46 -28.71
N ALA A 163 -11.37 19.16 -29.57
CA ALA A 163 -9.95 19.08 -29.20
C ALA A 163 -9.41 20.43 -28.73
N GLY A 164 -9.79 21.53 -29.39
CA GLY A 164 -9.44 22.88 -28.95
C GLY A 164 -10.02 23.22 -27.57
N LEU A 165 -11.29 22.86 -27.34
CA LEU A 165 -11.93 23.05 -26.04
C LEU A 165 -11.23 22.21 -24.94
N TYR A 166 -10.85 20.98 -25.24
CA TYR A 166 -10.10 20.12 -24.33
C TYR A 166 -8.71 20.68 -24.02
N LEU A 167 -8.03 21.27 -25.01
CA LEU A 167 -6.72 21.90 -24.83
C LEU A 167 -6.80 23.10 -23.88
N ILE A 168 -7.83 23.95 -24.03
CA ILE A 168 -8.10 25.07 -23.11
C ILE A 168 -8.37 24.56 -21.70
N TYR A 169 -9.15 23.47 -21.58
CA TYR A 169 -9.42 22.85 -20.30
C TYR A 169 -8.16 22.30 -19.62
N LEU A 170 -7.25 21.70 -20.38
CA LEU A 170 -5.95 21.24 -19.89
C LEU A 170 -5.11 22.41 -19.37
N TRP A 171 -4.95 23.47 -20.17
CA TRP A 171 -4.20 24.66 -19.76
C TRP A 171 -4.73 25.28 -18.47
N ARG A 172 -6.06 25.38 -18.35
CA ARG A 172 -6.71 25.90 -17.14
C ARG A 172 -6.52 25.00 -15.92
N ARG A 173 -6.42 23.69 -16.11
CA ARG A 173 -6.15 22.73 -15.02
C ARG A 173 -4.73 22.80 -14.51
N ASP A 174 -3.77 22.99 -15.41
CA ASP A 174 -2.36 23.06 -15.00
C ASP A 174 -2.05 24.35 -14.24
N GLU A 175 -2.77 25.43 -14.55
CA GLU A 175 -2.69 26.67 -13.77
C GLU A 175 -3.24 26.54 -12.33
N MET A 176 -4.26 25.69 -12.12
CA MET A 176 -4.80 25.43 -10.77
C MET A 176 -3.94 24.49 -9.92
N LYS A 177 -3.06 23.68 -10.53
CA LYS A 177 -2.15 22.78 -9.79
C LYS A 177 -0.91 23.50 -9.27
N ASN A 178 -0.63 24.70 -9.78
CA ASN A 178 0.40 25.59 -9.28
C ASN A 178 -0.23 26.77 -8.51
N PRO A 179 -0.92 26.57 -7.38
CA PRO A 179 -1.07 27.68 -6.46
C PRO A 179 0.34 27.94 -5.94
N THR A 180 1.04 28.89 -6.57
CA THR A 180 2.21 29.51 -5.97
C THR A 180 1.75 29.90 -4.57
N GLN A 181 2.34 29.26 -3.56
CA GLN A 181 2.13 29.56 -2.16
C GLN A 181 2.38 31.05 -1.95
N LYS A 182 1.34 31.88 -2.12
CA LYS A 182 1.26 33.17 -1.46
C LYS A 182 0.81 32.87 -0.03
N LEU A 183 1.77 32.34 0.73
CA LEU A 183 1.88 32.59 2.15
C LEU A 183 1.92 34.11 2.30
N ASN A 184 0.78 34.73 2.53
CA ASN A 184 0.65 36.06 3.11
C ASN A 184 -0.81 36.25 3.53
N SER A 185 -1.15 35.60 4.63
CA SER A 185 -2.08 36.16 5.60
C SER A 185 -1.50 35.91 6.99
N GLU A 186 -0.37 36.58 7.27
CA GLU A 186 -0.07 37.03 8.62
C GLU A 186 -1.24 37.89 9.09
N HIS A 187 -2.11 37.31 9.91
CA HIS A 187 -2.83 38.08 10.91
C HIS A 187 -2.57 37.46 12.27
N LYS A 188 -1.43 37.91 12.81
CA LYS A 188 -1.13 38.10 14.21
C LYS A 188 -2.38 38.47 15.01
N LYS A 189 -2.78 37.59 15.93
CA LYS A 189 -3.23 38.00 17.26
C LYS A 189 -2.77 36.94 18.26
N ASP A 190 -1.69 37.31 18.93
CA ASP A 190 -1.36 36.88 20.28
C ASP A 190 -2.62 36.96 21.15
N ASP A 191 -2.88 35.91 21.93
CA ASP A 191 -2.98 36.06 23.38
C ASP A 191 -2.71 34.70 24.04
N SER A 192 -1.46 34.58 24.46
CA SER A 192 -1.02 33.70 25.53
C SER A 192 -1.72 34.09 26.84
N ILE A 193 -2.56 33.21 27.39
CA ILE A 193 -2.87 33.22 28.82
C ILE A 193 -2.52 31.85 29.40
N LEU A 194 -1.34 31.85 30.01
CA LEU A 194 -0.90 31.11 31.18
C LEU A 194 -1.47 29.71 31.42
N SER A 195 -0.61 28.74 31.09
CA SER A 195 -0.27 27.66 32.01
C SER A 195 0.16 28.22 33.38
N ASP A 196 -0.73 28.16 34.35
CA ASP A 196 -0.35 28.09 35.77
C ASP A 196 -1.37 27.21 36.51
N VAL A 197 -0.95 26.61 37.61
CA VAL A 197 -1.70 25.66 38.47
C VAL A 197 -1.55 24.17 38.08
N THR A 198 -0.32 23.67 38.18
CA THR A 198 -0.08 22.35 38.78
C THR A 198 0.38 22.56 40.22
N LYS A 199 -0.52 22.33 41.19
CA LYS A 199 -0.31 21.84 42.57
C LYS A 199 -1.39 22.39 43.52
N SER A 200 -2.45 21.62 43.75
CA SER A 200 -2.99 21.41 45.11
C SER A 200 -4.01 20.27 45.13
N SER A 201 -3.71 19.28 45.97
CA SER A 201 -4.61 18.42 46.76
C SER A 201 -5.67 17.52 46.10
N THR A 202 -5.33 16.23 46.04
CA THR A 202 -6.01 15.08 46.70
C THR A 202 -7.34 15.30 47.44
N ALA A 203 -8.25 14.33 47.24
CA ALA A 203 -9.53 14.04 47.94
C ALA A 203 -10.68 15.02 47.61
N GLU A 204 -11.90 14.65 47.21
CA GLU A 204 -12.77 13.57 47.70
C GLU A 204 -13.80 13.10 46.64
N ALA A 205 -14.35 11.90 46.86
CA ALA A 205 -15.48 11.32 46.13
C ALA A 205 -16.78 12.12 46.30
N GLN A 206 -17.61 12.20 45.25
CA GLN A 206 -19.01 11.77 45.29
C GLN A 206 -19.73 11.85 43.94
N THR A 207 -20.36 10.73 43.63
CA THR A 207 -21.47 10.47 42.71
C THR A 207 -22.60 11.50 42.81
N THR A 208 -23.14 11.96 41.67
CA THR A 208 -24.59 12.01 41.45
C THR A 208 -24.95 11.93 39.96
N VAL A 209 -25.92 11.06 39.73
CA VAL A 209 -26.68 10.74 38.51
C VAL A 209 -27.68 11.86 38.19
N ILE A 210 -28.28 11.78 36.99
CA ILE A 210 -29.55 12.38 36.48
C ILE A 210 -29.31 13.61 35.56
N LYS A 211 -29.94 13.86 34.40
CA LYS A 211 -30.79 13.19 33.37
C LYS A 211 -31.28 14.34 32.44
N HIS A 212 -31.64 14.05 31.18
CA HIS A 212 -32.33 14.92 30.18
C HIS A 212 -31.50 16.08 29.60
N GLU A 213 -31.57 16.39 28.29
CA GLU A 213 -32.78 16.75 27.55
C GLU A 213 -32.60 16.57 26.03
N ASP A 214 -33.65 16.04 25.39
CA ASP A 214 -33.88 16.05 23.94
C ASP A 214 -34.07 17.48 23.44
N GLN A 215 -33.50 17.83 22.28
CA GLN A 215 -34.16 18.79 21.39
C GLN A 215 -34.08 18.38 19.92
N GLN A 216 -35.28 18.09 19.41
CA GLN A 216 -35.70 18.06 18.02
C GLN A 216 -35.40 19.40 17.32
N GLY A 217 -34.96 19.32 16.06
CA GLY A 217 -34.86 20.45 15.15
C GLY A 217 -35.30 20.05 13.74
N SER A 218 -36.61 20.00 13.55
CA SER A 218 -37.31 19.85 12.26
C SER A 218 -37.17 21.12 11.39
N ASN A 219 -37.40 20.93 10.08
CA ASN A 219 -37.64 21.92 9.01
C ASN A 219 -36.37 22.35 8.24
N HIS A 220 -36.31 22.31 6.91
CA HIS A 220 -37.34 22.84 6.02
C HIS A 220 -37.26 22.25 4.59
N LEU A 221 -38.41 21.82 4.10
CA LEU A 221 -38.77 21.58 2.70
C LEU A 221 -38.51 22.85 1.86
N ARG A 222 -37.88 22.71 0.69
CA ARG A 222 -37.97 23.70 -0.41
C ARG A 222 -38.25 22.96 -1.72
N GLN A 223 -39.54 22.89 -2.06
CA GLN A 223 -39.97 22.76 -3.45
C GLN A 223 -39.64 24.06 -4.20
N ARG A 224 -39.17 23.94 -5.44
CA ARG A 224 -39.34 24.99 -6.45
C ARG A 224 -39.90 24.38 -7.72
N LYS A 225 -40.87 25.12 -8.23
CA LYS A 225 -41.67 24.97 -9.45
C LYS A 225 -40.84 24.65 -10.69
#